data_AF-A0A378IXE2-F1
#
_entry.id   AF-A0A378IXE2-F1
#
_cell.length_a   1.000
_cell.length_b   1.000
_cell.length_c   1.000
_cell.angle_alpha   90.00
_cell.angle_beta   90.00
_cell.angle_gamma   90.00
#
_symmetry.space_group_name_H-M   'P 1'
#
loop_
_entity.id
_entity.type
_entity.pdbx_description
1 polymer ?
#
loop_
_entity_poly.entity_id
_entity_poly.type
_entity_poly.pdbx_seq_one_letter_code
_entity_poly.pdbx_strand_id
1 'polypeptide(L)'
;MTNWLVSWHWLLDLLWLIFLLVLLRHFWRDRQSLQQTKFWLITKGRITRFVWTREGHQLWPKIEYTYQVFDRDFIGEYLFLDTSHNNPNSKYARKVAYRAAIAFEKDEEIDIFIIPIIRSRPLSM
;
A
#
# COMPACT_ATOMS: atom_id res chain seq x y z
N MET A 1 -7.35 55.39 3.57
CA MET A 1 -7.31 54.46 4.73
C MET A 1 -7.61 53.03 4.26
N THR A 2 -6.84 52.50 3.30
CA THR A 2 -7.06 51.19 2.66
C THR A 2 -5.85 50.26 2.74
N ASN A 3 -4.66 50.80 3.06
CA ASN A 3 -3.42 50.01 3.08
C ASN A 3 -3.35 49.00 4.24
N TRP A 4 -4.05 49.23 5.36
CA TRP A 4 -4.01 48.34 6.52
C TRP A 4 -4.72 47.00 6.28
N LEU A 5 -5.86 47.02 5.59
CA LEU A 5 -6.60 45.81 5.23
C LEU A 5 -5.84 44.99 4.18
N VAL A 6 -5.17 45.65 3.23
CA VAL A 6 -4.32 44.99 2.22
C VAL A 6 -3.12 44.28 2.86
N SER A 7 -2.49 44.90 3.87
CA SER A 7 -1.36 44.29 4.59
C SER A 7 -1.71 43.02 5.35
N TRP A 8 -2.93 42.93 5.91
CA TRP A 8 -3.36 41.75 6.67
C TRP A 8 -3.74 40.57 5.77
N HIS A 9 -4.36 40.85 4.61
CA HIS A 9 -4.69 39.81 3.63
C HIS A 9 -3.43 39.15 3.06
N TRP A 10 -2.39 39.93 2.78
CA TRP A 10 -1.12 39.38 2.29
C TRP A 10 -0.46 38.42 3.27
N LEU A 11 -0.52 38.70 4.58
CA LEU A 11 -0.02 37.79 5.62
C LEU A 11 -0.82 36.48 5.66
N LEU A 12 -2.15 36.56 5.54
CA LEU A 12 -3.01 35.39 5.51
C LEU A 12 -2.76 34.53 4.26
N ASP A 13 -2.61 35.17 3.09
CA ASP A 13 -2.29 34.51 1.83
C ASP A 13 -0.93 33.83 1.89
N LEU A 14 0.07 34.47 2.51
CA LEU A 14 1.40 33.90 2.68
C LEU A 14 1.37 32.67 3.60
N LEU A 15 0.61 32.75 4.70
CA LEU A 15 0.45 31.64 5.65
C LEU A 15 -0.31 30.47 5.00
N TRP A 16 -1.34 30.78 4.22
CA TRP A 16 -2.08 29.81 3.42
C TRP A 16 -1.21 29.15 2.35
N LEU A 17 -0.38 29.92 1.65
CA LEU A 17 0.57 29.40 0.67
C LEU A 17 1.58 28.46 1.32
N ILE A 18 2.14 28.82 2.48
CA ILE A 18 3.06 27.95 3.23
C ILE A 18 2.35 26.65 3.62
N PHE A 19 1.12 26.71 4.11
CA PHE A 19 0.33 25.53 4.44
C PHE A 19 0.14 24.61 3.23
N LEU A 20 -0.22 25.16 2.06
CA LEU A 20 -0.36 24.40 0.83
C LEU A 20 0.97 23.78 0.36
N LEU A 21 2.09 24.50 0.50
CA LEU A 21 3.42 23.99 0.16
C LEU A 21 3.84 22.83 1.08
N VAL A 22 3.51 22.90 2.37
CA VAL A 22 3.76 21.81 3.32
C VAL A 22 2.93 20.57 2.96
N LEU A 23 1.64 20.73 2.67
CA LEU A 23 0.79 19.64 2.19
C LEU A 23 1.34 19.03 0.89
N LEU A 24 1.69 19.88 -0.09
CA LEU A 24 2.25 19.44 -1.36
C LEU A 24 3.52 18.62 -1.13
N ARG A 25 4.43 19.10 -0.28
CA ARG A 25 5.67 18.39 0.06
C ARG A 25 5.40 17.04 0.74
N HIS A 26 4.42 16.97 1.62
CA HIS A 26 4.02 15.73 2.29
C HIS A 26 3.52 14.70 1.27
N PHE A 27 2.54 15.07 0.44
CA PHE A 27 2.02 14.17 -0.60
C PHE A 27 3.08 13.82 -1.66
N TRP A 28 4.00 14.74 -1.97
CA TRP A 28 5.08 14.47 -2.92
C TRP A 28 6.08 13.45 -2.39
N ARG A 29 6.43 13.51 -1.10
CA ARG A 29 7.28 12.49 -0.46
C ARG A 29 6.64 11.11 -0.49
N ASP A 30 5.36 11.02 -0.14
CA ASP A 30 4.61 9.76 -0.22
C ASP A 30 4.56 9.23 -1.65
N ARG A 31 4.32 10.11 -2.63
CA ARG A 31 4.35 9.76 -4.06
C ARG A 31 5.71 9.24 -4.50
N GLN A 32 6.81 9.86 -4.06
CA GLN A 32 8.16 9.39 -4.40
C GLN A 32 8.45 8.01 -3.81
N SER A 33 8.05 7.76 -2.55
CA SER A 33 8.16 6.43 -1.94
C SER A 33 7.39 5.39 -2.77
N LEU A 34 6.15 5.70 -3.18
CA LEU A 34 5.34 4.82 -4.04
C LEU A 34 5.88 4.67 -5.48
N GLN A 35 6.68 5.60 -5.99
CA GLN A 35 7.32 5.43 -7.30
C GLN A 35 8.52 4.49 -7.21
N GLN A 36 9.24 4.48 -6.08
CA GLN A 36 10.32 3.52 -5.85
C GLN A 36 9.82 2.08 -5.80
N THR A 37 8.58 1.85 -5.34
CA THR A 37 7.97 0.51 -5.34
C THR A 37 7.70 -0.05 -6.73
N LYS A 38 7.67 0.78 -7.78
CA LYS A 38 7.50 0.30 -9.17
C LYS A 38 8.73 -0.45 -9.68
N PHE A 39 9.90 -0.22 -9.09
CA PHE A 39 11.14 -0.91 -9.43
C PHE A 39 11.39 -2.15 -8.57
N TRP A 40 10.43 -2.51 -7.70
CA TRP A 40 10.56 -3.73 -6.92
C TRP A 40 10.51 -4.94 -7.84
N LEU A 41 11.39 -5.90 -7.55
CA LEU A 41 11.44 -7.16 -8.25
C LEU A 41 10.11 -7.90 -8.06
N ILE A 42 9.54 -8.36 -9.16
CA ILE A 42 8.30 -9.14 -9.16
C ILE A 42 8.71 -10.61 -9.23
N THR A 43 8.16 -11.42 -8.33
CA THR A 43 8.28 -12.88 -8.36
C THR A 43 6.90 -13.51 -8.42
N LYS A 44 6.84 -14.77 -8.85
CA LYS A 44 5.63 -15.57 -8.82
C LYS A 44 5.50 -16.23 -7.45
N GLY A 45 4.28 -16.35 -6.97
CA GLY A 45 3.99 -17.18 -5.81
C GLY A 45 2.55 -17.65 -5.80
N ARG A 46 2.20 -18.38 -4.76
CA ARG A 46 0.92 -19.06 -4.65
C ARG A 46 0.33 -18.81 -3.27
N ILE A 47 -0.97 -18.54 -3.24
CA ILE A 47 -1.71 -18.36 -1.98
C ILE A 47 -1.91 -19.74 -1.37
N THR A 48 -1.34 -19.95 -0.19
CA THR A 48 -1.43 -21.22 0.54
C THR A 48 -2.60 -21.22 1.52
N ARG A 49 -2.99 -20.04 2.01
CA ARG A 49 -4.11 -19.88 2.93
C ARG A 49 -4.92 -18.65 2.60
N PHE A 50 -6.23 -18.79 2.68
CA PHE A 50 -7.17 -17.68 2.51
C PHE A 50 -8.31 -17.80 3.53
N VAL A 51 -8.54 -16.74 4.31
CA VAL A 51 -9.60 -16.69 5.34
C VAL A 51 -10.32 -15.35 5.26
N TRP A 52 -11.65 -15.36 5.21
CA TRP A 52 -12.43 -14.15 5.36
C TRP A 52 -12.49 -13.72 6.82
N THR A 53 -12.15 -12.46 7.08
CA THR A 53 -12.25 -11.83 8.39
C THR A 53 -13.24 -10.66 8.32
N ARG A 54 -13.77 -10.23 9.47
CA ARG A 54 -14.59 -9.00 9.55
C ARG A 54 -13.71 -7.86 10.03
N GLU A 55 -13.54 -6.84 9.20
CA GLU A 55 -13.00 -5.54 9.58
C GLU A 55 -14.15 -4.53 9.67
N GLY A 56 -14.59 -4.25 10.90
CA GLY A 56 -15.79 -3.45 11.15
C GLY A 56 -17.04 -4.12 10.55
N HIS A 57 -17.70 -3.44 9.61
CA HIS A 57 -18.88 -3.94 8.91
C HIS A 57 -18.57 -4.59 7.55
N GLN A 58 -17.29 -4.69 7.17
CA GLN A 58 -16.87 -5.18 5.86
C GLN A 58 -16.09 -6.49 5.99
N LEU A 59 -16.22 -7.36 4.98
CA LEU A 59 -15.40 -8.57 4.88
C LEU A 59 -14.03 -8.22 4.29
N TRP A 60 -12.97 -8.72 4.90
CA TRP A 60 -11.60 -8.48 4.49
C TRP A 60 -10.80 -9.80 4.47
N PRO A 61 -10.03 -10.07 3.41
CA PRO A 61 -9.31 -11.33 3.33
C PRO A 61 -8.00 -11.27 4.13
N LYS A 62 -7.83 -12.25 4.99
CA LYS A 62 -6.53 -12.60 5.57
C LYS A 62 -5.93 -13.73 4.74
N ILE A 63 -4.73 -13.51 4.22
CA ILE A 63 -4.08 -14.42 3.29
C ILE A 63 -2.69 -14.81 3.79
N GLU A 64 -2.24 -15.99 3.39
CA GLU A 64 -0.85 -16.39 3.46
C GLU A 64 -0.46 -16.90 2.07
N TYR A 65 0.72 -16.54 1.60
CA TYR A 65 1.24 -16.98 0.31
C TYR A 65 2.70 -17.35 0.43
N THR A 66 3.12 -18.30 -0.39
CA THR A 66 4.53 -18.67 -0.53
C THR A 66 5.09 -18.09 -1.81
N TYR A 67 6.35 -17.69 -1.77
CA TYR A 67 7.07 -17.18 -2.93
C TYR A 67 8.56 -17.48 -2.83
N GLN A 68 9.20 -17.62 -3.99
CA GLN A 68 10.61 -18.01 -4.06
C GLN A 68 11.48 -16.79 -4.39
N VAL A 69 12.56 -16.62 -3.63
CA VAL A 69 13.60 -15.61 -3.86
C VAL A 69 14.97 -16.24 -3.63
N PHE A 70 15.85 -16.21 -4.64
CA PHE A 70 17.19 -16.82 -4.58
C PHE A 70 17.18 -18.26 -4.04
N ASP A 71 16.33 -19.12 -4.63
CA ASP A 71 16.15 -20.53 -4.27
C ASP A 71 15.70 -20.80 -2.82
N ARG A 72 15.17 -19.79 -2.14
CA ARG A 72 14.57 -19.94 -0.81
C ARG A 72 13.09 -19.60 -0.85
N ASP A 73 12.31 -20.41 -0.17
CA ASP A 73 10.89 -20.17 0.00
C ASP A 73 10.63 -19.26 1.21
N PHE A 74 9.80 -18.25 0.97
CA PHE A 74 9.36 -17.28 1.96
C PHE A 74 7.84 -17.33 2.10
N ILE A 75 7.36 -17.02 3.30
CA ILE A 75 5.93 -16.81 3.55
C ILE A 75 5.67 -15.31 3.70
N GLY A 76 4.67 -14.81 2.97
CA GLY A 76 4.11 -13.48 3.10
C GLY A 76 2.65 -13.53 3.54
N GLU A 77 2.24 -12.54 4.34
CA GLU A 77 0.86 -12.43 4.84
C GLU A 77 0.11 -11.23 4.21
N TYR A 78 0.81 -10.40 3.43
CA TYR A 78 0.27 -9.15 2.89
C TYR A 78 0.58 -9.04 1.40
N LEU A 79 -0.46 -8.94 0.56
CA LEU A 79 -0.33 -8.68 -0.88
C LEU A 79 -0.11 -7.20 -1.20
N PHE A 80 -0.19 -6.33 -0.19
CA PHE A 80 -0.09 -4.89 -0.30
C PHE A 80 1.19 -4.41 0.36
N LEU A 81 1.75 -3.29 -0.13
CA LEU A 81 2.50 -2.46 0.78
C LEU A 81 1.58 -2.05 1.92
N ASP A 82 2.09 -2.18 3.14
CA ASP A 82 1.47 -1.67 4.35
C ASP A 82 1.42 -0.13 4.27
N THR A 83 0.35 0.37 3.66
CA THR A 83 0.05 1.79 3.46
C THR A 83 -1.33 2.09 4.03
N SER A 84 -1.59 3.36 4.34
CA SER A 84 -2.92 3.83 4.77
C SER A 84 -4.06 3.51 3.78
N HIS A 85 -3.72 3.18 2.53
CA HIS A 85 -4.66 2.84 1.47
C HIS A 85 -4.98 1.33 1.40
N ASN A 86 -4.35 0.50 2.24
CA ASN A 86 -4.65 -0.91 2.40
C ASN A 86 -5.83 -1.10 3.37
N ASN A 87 -7.03 -0.71 2.93
CA ASN A 87 -8.25 -0.87 3.70
C ASN A 87 -9.44 -1.18 2.77
N PRO A 88 -10.55 -1.72 3.29
CA PRO A 88 -11.67 -2.11 2.45
C PRO A 88 -12.44 -0.95 1.80
N ASN A 89 -12.20 0.31 2.18
CA ASN A 89 -12.76 1.48 1.50
C ASN A 89 -12.02 1.81 0.20
N SER A 90 -10.78 1.38 0.02
CA SER A 90 -9.99 1.60 -1.20
C SER A 90 -10.46 0.69 -2.34
N LYS A 91 -10.89 1.30 -3.47
CA LYS A 91 -11.27 0.57 -4.69
C LYS A 91 -10.14 -0.30 -5.21
N TYR A 92 -8.90 0.19 -5.14
CA TYR A 92 -7.72 -0.56 -5.56
C TYR A 92 -7.50 -1.78 -4.65
N ALA A 93 -7.57 -1.58 -3.33
CA ALA A 93 -7.37 -2.65 -2.37
C ALA A 93 -8.43 -3.75 -2.50
N ARG A 94 -9.71 -3.38 -2.66
CA ARG A 94 -10.79 -4.35 -2.96
C ARG A 94 -10.54 -5.15 -4.23
N LYS A 95 -10.01 -4.53 -5.30
CA LYS A 95 -9.72 -5.21 -6.56
C LYS A 95 -8.61 -6.27 -6.40
N VAL A 96 -7.56 -5.95 -5.65
CA VAL A 96 -6.47 -6.88 -5.37
C VAL A 96 -6.93 -8.01 -4.45
N ALA A 97 -7.68 -7.69 -3.38
CA ALA A 97 -8.32 -8.67 -2.51
C ALA A 97 -9.19 -9.68 -3.28
N TYR A 98 -10.01 -9.18 -4.23
CA TYR A 98 -10.81 -10.03 -5.10
C TYR A 98 -9.94 -10.94 -5.99
N ARG A 99 -8.88 -10.39 -6.61
CA ARG A 99 -7.95 -11.19 -7.43
C ARG A 99 -7.26 -12.28 -6.61
N ALA A 100 -6.89 -11.98 -5.37
CA ALA A 100 -6.31 -12.96 -4.46
C ALA A 100 -7.29 -14.10 -4.16
N ALA A 101 -8.56 -13.78 -3.89
CA ALA A 101 -9.59 -14.79 -3.67
C ALA A 101 -9.78 -15.70 -4.89
N ILE A 102 -9.87 -15.12 -6.09
CA ILE A 102 -9.99 -15.88 -7.34
C ILE A 102 -8.76 -16.75 -7.61
N ALA A 103 -7.56 -16.22 -7.38
CA ALA A 103 -6.33 -16.98 -7.58
C ALA A 103 -6.25 -18.18 -6.63
N PHE A 104 -6.67 -18.02 -5.37
CA PHE A 104 -6.77 -19.13 -4.42
C PHE A 104 -7.81 -20.18 -4.86
N GLU A 105 -8.99 -19.74 -5.30
CA GLU A 105 -10.06 -20.65 -5.77
C GLU A 105 -9.63 -21.48 -6.99
N LYS A 106 -8.83 -20.88 -7.88
CA LYS A 106 -8.38 -21.50 -9.13
C LYS A 106 -6.99 -22.15 -9.06
N ASP A 107 -6.33 -22.13 -7.91
CA ASP A 107 -4.93 -22.56 -7.76
C ASP A 107 -3.96 -21.85 -8.74
N GLU A 108 -4.25 -20.59 -9.05
CA GLU A 108 -3.46 -19.75 -9.98
C GLU A 108 -2.30 -19.04 -9.25
N GLU A 109 -1.19 -18.85 -9.95
CA GLU A 109 -0.08 -18.04 -9.47
C GLU A 109 -0.41 -16.55 -9.46
N ILE A 110 0.18 -15.83 -8.51
CA ILE A 110 0.04 -14.39 -8.36
C ILE A 110 1.40 -13.68 -8.47
N ASP A 111 1.37 -12.46 -9.02
CA ASP A 111 2.52 -11.56 -9.03
C ASP A 111 2.71 -10.94 -7.65
N ILE A 112 3.87 -11.17 -7.05
CA ILE A 112 4.23 -10.70 -5.71
C ILE A 112 5.39 -9.72 -5.85
N PHE A 113 5.21 -8.53 -5.29
CA PHE A 113 6.29 -7.55 -5.21
C PHE A 113 7.21 -7.87 -4.05
N ILE A 114 8.49 -8.06 -4.32
CA ILE A 114 9.52 -8.25 -3.30
C ILE A 114 9.71 -6.91 -2.58
N ILE A 115 9.10 -6.78 -1.40
CA ILE A 115 9.34 -5.67 -0.47
C ILE A 115 10.77 -5.83 0.07
N PRO A 116 11.71 -4.90 -0.19
CA PRO A 116 13.09 -5.00 0.29
C PRO A 116 13.22 -4.84 1.82
N ILE A 117 12.16 -4.41 2.51
CA ILE A 117 12.08 -4.35 3.97
C ILE A 117 11.44 -5.62 4.51
N ILE A 118 12.31 -6.45 5.07
CA ILE A 118 12.13 -7.78 5.63
C ILE A 118 10.97 -7.80 6.64
N ARG A 119 9.82 -8.36 6.22
CA ARG A 119 8.81 -8.96 7.12
C ARG A 119 8.39 -10.35 6.63
N SER A 120 9.23 -10.99 5.83
CA SER A 120 9.05 -12.37 5.41
C SER A 120 9.83 -13.29 6.33
N ARG A 121 9.15 -14.33 6.85
CA ARG A 121 9.83 -15.37 7.62
C ARG A 121 10.29 -16.46 6.65
N PRO A 122 11.53 -16.95 6.77
CA PRO A 122 11.94 -18.14 6.04
C PRO A 122 11.07 -19.31 6.49
N LEU A 123 10.70 -20.18 5.56
CA LEU A 123 10.18 -21.50 5.91
C LEU A 123 11.28 -22.25 6.68
N SER A 124 11.10 -22.42 7.99
CA SER A 124 11.96 -23.29 8.78
C SER A 124 11.67 -24.74 8.38
N MET A 125 12.69 -25.42 7.85
CA MET A 125 12.72 -26.88 7.71
C MET A 125 12.51 -27.58 9.05
#